data_AF-A0A2J0LG09-F1
#
_entry.id   AF-A0A2J0LG09-F1
#
_cell.length_a   1.000
_cell.length_b   1.000
_cell.length_c   1.000
_cell.angle_alpha   90.00
_cell.angle_beta   90.00
_cell.angle_gamma   90.00
#
_symmetry.space_group_name_H-M   'P 1'
#
loop_
_entity.id
_entity.type
_entity.pdbx_description
1 polymer ?
#
loop_
_entity_poly.entity_id
_entity_poly.type
_entity_poly.pdbx_seq_one_letter_code
_entity_poly.pdbx_strand_id
1 'polypeptide(L)'
;MAGSSTNIFHFPEIRIVEASAGSGKTFALAKRYVQLLLTLSVSDVKAMRQILAITFTNKAAFAMKARVLEFLKKAAFGALSQAEYRDIIEPLGWPPKDAAARAGAVMEEILANYHYFQIQTIDKFINAVL
;
A
#
# COMPACT_ATOMS: atom_id res chain seq x y z
N MET A 1 -26.25 -3.78 2.82
CA MET A 1 -25.77 -3.14 4.06
C MET A 1 -24.31 -2.79 3.84
N ALA A 2 -24.01 -1.51 3.58
CA ALA A 2 -22.64 -1.07 3.35
C ALA A 2 -21.88 -1.13 4.68
N GLY A 3 -20.86 -1.97 4.77
CA GLY A 3 -19.97 -2.00 5.93
C GLY A 3 -19.37 -0.62 6.12
N SER A 4 -19.56 -0.04 7.31
CA SER A 4 -18.97 1.24 7.68
C SER A 4 -17.45 1.10 7.61
N SER A 5 -16.81 1.70 6.61
CA SER A 5 -15.36 1.77 6.49
C SER A 5 -14.83 2.52 7.71
N THR A 6 -14.21 1.80 8.65
CA THR A 6 -13.53 2.44 9.78
C THR A 6 -12.28 3.11 9.21
N ASN A 7 -12.25 4.44 9.18
CA ASN A 7 -11.09 5.15 8.67
C ASN A 7 -9.94 5.05 9.69
N ILE A 8 -9.00 4.14 9.45
CA ILE A 8 -7.80 3.97 10.28
C ILE A 8 -6.75 5.08 10.07
N PHE A 9 -7.04 6.01 9.18
CA PHE A 9 -6.20 7.15 8.89
C PHE A 9 -6.84 8.41 9.48
N HIS A 10 -6.11 9.07 10.37
CA HIS A 10 -6.51 10.35 10.93
C HIS A 10 -5.57 11.39 10.35
N PHE A 11 -6.04 12.25 9.45
CA PHE A 11 -5.19 13.27 8.84
C PHE A 11 -5.43 14.63 9.49
N PRO A 12 -4.39 15.41 9.81
CA PRO A 12 -2.96 15.07 9.66
C PRO A 12 -2.47 14.09 10.74
N GLU A 13 -1.53 13.19 10.38
CA GLU A 13 -0.87 12.26 11.32
C GLU A 13 0.62 12.20 11.02
N ILE A 14 1.43 12.12 12.09
CA ILE A 14 2.84 11.70 12.02
C ILE A 14 2.93 10.35 12.74
N ARG A 15 3.40 9.33 12.03
CA ARG A 15 3.61 7.99 12.58
C ARG A 15 5.08 7.59 12.43
N ILE A 16 5.71 7.28 13.55
CA ILE A 16 7.11 6.82 13.60
C ILE A 16 7.10 5.31 13.79
N VAL A 17 7.81 4.58 12.93
CA VAL A 17 8.00 3.13 13.05
C VAL A 17 9.46 2.87 13.41
N GLU A 18 9.69 2.66 14.71
CA GLU A 18 11.00 2.26 15.22
C GLU A 18 11.09 0.74 15.23
N ALA A 19 12.17 0.20 14.67
CA ALA A 19 12.46 -1.21 14.81
C ALA A 19 13.96 -1.43 14.63
N SER A 20 14.51 -2.43 15.31
CA SER A 20 15.91 -2.88 15.15
C SER A 20 16.25 -3.30 13.71
N ALA A 21 17.52 -3.57 13.43
CA ALA A 21 17.90 -4.23 12.17
C ALA A 21 17.19 -5.59 12.07
N GLY A 22 16.63 -5.92 10.89
CA GLY A 22 15.96 -7.20 10.65
C GLY A 22 14.54 -7.36 11.19
N SER A 23 14.01 -6.43 11.99
CA SER A 23 12.69 -6.59 12.65
C SER A 23 11.47 -6.12 11.85
N GLY A 24 11.60 -5.96 10.53
CA GLY A 24 10.43 -5.80 9.66
C GLY A 24 9.94 -4.37 9.38
N LYS A 25 10.74 -3.31 9.58
CA LYS A 25 10.35 -1.93 9.20
C LYS A 25 9.81 -1.82 7.77
N THR A 26 10.51 -2.42 6.82
CA THR A 26 10.09 -2.42 5.41
C THR A 26 8.78 -3.19 5.20
N PHE A 27 8.50 -4.22 6.00
CA PHE A 27 7.21 -4.92 5.99
C PHE A 27 6.10 -3.98 6.49
N ALA A 28 6.33 -3.28 7.61
CA ALA A 28 5.38 -2.34 8.18
C ALA A 28 5.04 -1.19 7.21
N LEU A 29 6.05 -0.62 6.53
CA LEU A 29 5.83 0.43 5.53
C LEU A 29 5.10 -0.08 4.29
N ALA A 30 5.45 -1.27 3.78
CA ALA A 30 4.75 -1.87 2.64
C ALA A 30 3.27 -2.15 2.97
N LYS A 31 3.00 -2.69 4.17
CA LYS A 31 1.64 -2.85 4.70
C LYS A 31 0.88 -1.52 4.71
N ARG A 32 1.47 -0.46 5.27
CA ARG A 32 0.81 0.86 5.34
C ARG A 32 0.52 1.42 3.95
N TYR A 33 1.44 1.22 3.00
CA TYR A 33 1.23 1.61 1.61
C TYR A 33 0.04 0.88 0.98
N VAL A 34 -0.09 -0.44 1.19
CA VAL A 34 -1.26 -1.22 0.73
C VAL A 34 -2.55 -0.72 1.37
N GLN A 35 -2.55 -0.45 2.68
CA GLN A 35 -3.73 0.09 3.36
C GLN A 35 -4.18 1.43 2.76
N LEU A 36 -3.23 2.32 2.43
CA LEU A 36 -3.53 3.58 1.74
C LEU A 36 -4.14 3.32 0.36
N LEU A 37 -3.51 2.46 -0.46
CA LEU A 37 -4.03 2.11 -1.78
C LEU A 37 -5.46 1.54 -1.74
N LEU A 38 -5.76 0.67 -0.77
CA LEU A 38 -7.09 0.05 -0.63
C LEU A 38 -8.15 1.00 -0.08
N THR A 39 -7.73 2.09 0.58
CA THR A 39 -8.63 3.11 1.15
C THR A 39 -8.93 4.21 0.14
N LEU A 40 -7.95 4.58 -0.68
CA LEU A 40 -8.15 5.54 -1.75
C LEU A 40 -9.15 4.97 -2.77
N SER A 41 -10.14 5.79 -3.15
CA SER A 41 -11.22 5.35 -4.03
C SER A 41 -10.66 4.93 -5.38
N VAL A 42 -10.94 3.69 -5.77
CA VAL A 42 -10.62 3.11 -7.09
C VAL A 42 -11.25 3.92 -8.25
N SER A 43 -12.22 4.80 -7.94
CA SER A 43 -12.89 5.65 -8.94
C SER A 43 -12.03 6.84 -9.41
N ASP A 44 -10.93 7.15 -8.70
CA ASP A 44 -9.99 8.19 -9.10
C ASP A 44 -8.67 7.54 -9.55
N VAL A 45 -8.49 7.44 -10.87
CA VAL A 45 -7.28 6.95 -11.56
C VAL A 45 -6.02 7.66 -11.07
N LYS A 46 -6.13 8.88 -10.52
CA LYS A 46 -4.98 9.64 -10.01
C LYS A 46 -4.73 9.45 -8.52
N ALA A 47 -5.54 8.67 -7.80
CA ALA A 47 -5.41 8.54 -6.36
C ALA A 47 -4.06 7.95 -5.95
N MET A 48 -3.48 7.03 -6.73
CA MET A 48 -2.14 6.49 -6.45
C MET A 48 -1.04 7.55 -6.48
N ARG A 49 -1.21 8.62 -7.28
CA ARG A 49 -0.26 9.74 -7.34
C ARG A 49 -0.18 10.51 -6.01
N GLN A 50 -1.17 10.35 -5.14
CA GLN A 50 -1.22 11.00 -3.83
C GLN A 50 -0.34 10.28 -2.79
N ILE A 51 0.17 9.08 -3.09
CA ILE A 51 1.00 8.30 -2.16
C ILE A 51 2.45 8.23 -2.66
N LEU A 52 3.33 8.95 -1.97
CA LEU A 52 4.77 8.93 -2.23
C LEU A 52 5.51 8.13 -1.14
N ALA A 53 6.26 7.11 -1.55
CA ALA A 53 7.22 6.41 -0.68
C ALA A 53 8.65 6.65 -1.17
N ILE A 54 9.50 7.14 -0.27
CA ILE A 54 10.89 7.48 -0.54
C ILE A 54 11.81 6.53 0.22
N THR A 55 12.92 6.15 -0.40
CA THR A 55 13.98 5.35 0.24
C THR A 55 15.38 5.80 -0.19
N PHE A 56 16.41 5.29 0.47
CA PHE A 56 17.80 5.63 0.17
C PHE A 56 18.39 4.85 -1.00
N THR A 57 17.89 3.64 -1.29
CA THR A 57 18.53 2.77 -2.31
C THR A 57 17.51 2.20 -3.29
N ASN A 58 17.92 2.01 -4.55
CA ASN A 58 17.09 1.35 -5.55
C ASN A 58 16.69 -0.08 -5.12
N LYS A 59 17.57 -0.79 -4.41
CA LYS A 59 17.30 -2.13 -3.87
C LYS A 59 16.16 -2.11 -2.86
N ALA A 60 16.14 -1.14 -1.94
CA ALA A 60 15.06 -0.99 -0.98
C ALA A 60 13.74 -0.60 -1.66
N ALA A 61 13.80 0.26 -2.69
CA ALA A 61 12.61 0.66 -3.45
C ALA A 61 12.00 -0.55 -4.15
N PHE A 62 12.83 -1.34 -4.85
CA PHE A 62 12.41 -2.56 -5.53
C PHE A 62 11.83 -3.59 -4.54
N ALA A 63 12.49 -3.83 -3.41
CA ALA A 63 12.01 -4.75 -2.39
C ALA A 63 10.66 -4.32 -1.80
N MET A 64 10.44 -3.01 -1.62
CA MET A 64 9.16 -2.48 -1.13
C MET A 64 8.07 -2.62 -2.21
N LYS A 65 8.37 -2.33 -3.48
CA LYS A 65 7.42 -2.55 -4.60
C LYS A 65 6.99 -4.00 -4.70
N ALA A 66 7.95 -4.93 -4.71
CA ALA A 66 7.66 -6.37 -4.78
C ALA A 66 6.74 -6.82 -3.64
N ARG A 67 6.97 -6.30 -2.43
CA ARG A 67 6.14 -6.63 -1.26
C ARG A 67 4.71 -6.09 -1.37
N VAL A 68 4.55 -4.85 -1.82
CA VAL A 68 3.24 -4.24 -2.03
C VAL A 68 2.43 -5.05 -3.05
N LEU A 69 3.05 -5.39 -4.18
CA LEU A 69 2.43 -6.21 -5.22
C LEU A 69 2.06 -7.60 -4.70
N GLU A 70 2.93 -8.23 -3.90
CA GLU A 70 2.65 -9.55 -3.31
C GLU A 70 1.45 -9.52 -2.37
N PHE A 71 1.34 -8.50 -1.51
CA PHE A 71 0.16 -8.36 -0.65
C PHE A 71 -1.13 -8.11 -1.43
N LEU A 72 -1.09 -7.25 -2.45
CA LEU A 72 -2.25 -7.01 -3.29
C LEU A 72 -2.67 -8.28 -4.04
N LYS A 73 -1.72 -9.03 -4.58
CA LYS A 73 -1.96 -10.33 -5.22
C LYS A 73 -2.60 -11.32 -4.26
N LYS A 74 -2.01 -11.52 -3.08
CA LYS A 74 -2.57 -12.40 -2.06
C LYS A 74 -3.98 -11.96 -1.65
N ALA A 75 -4.20 -10.67 -1.45
CA ALA A 75 -5.52 -10.14 -1.11
C ALA A 75 -6.55 -10.43 -2.21
N ALA A 76 -6.20 -10.16 -3.47
CA ALA A 76 -7.07 -10.38 -4.63
C ALA A 76 -7.47 -11.85 -4.80
N PHE A 77 -6.58 -12.79 -4.49
CA PHE A 77 -6.84 -14.23 -4.56
C PHE A 77 -7.36 -14.84 -3.24
N GLY A 78 -7.61 -14.03 -2.21
CA GLY A 78 -8.02 -14.55 -0.89
C GLY A 78 -6.96 -15.45 -0.23
N ALA A 79 -5.69 -15.26 -0.59
CA ALA A 79 -4.55 -16.06 -0.17
C ALA A 79 -3.68 -15.39 0.91
N LEU A 80 -4.19 -14.33 1.55
CA LEU A 80 -3.53 -13.77 2.73
C LEU A 80 -3.55 -14.79 3.87
N SER A 81 -2.43 -14.92 4.58
CA SER A 81 -2.43 -15.61 5.87
C SER A 81 -3.35 -14.90 6.86
N GLN A 82 -3.76 -15.61 7.92
CA GLN A 82 -4.60 -15.01 8.97
C GLN A 82 -3.93 -13.78 9.60
N ALA A 83 -2.62 -13.81 9.81
CA ALA A 83 -1.88 -12.66 10.33
C ALA A 83 -1.89 -11.48 9.34
N GLU A 84 -1.64 -11.73 8.04
CA GLU A 84 -1.67 -10.68 7.01
C GLU A 84 -3.07 -10.07 6.87
N TYR A 85 -4.14 -10.87 6.94
CA TYR A 85 -5.52 -10.38 6.88
C TYR A 85 -5.84 -9.44 8.05
N ARG A 86 -5.54 -9.87 9.30
CA ARG A 86 -5.74 -9.06 10.51
C ARG A 86 -4.95 -7.76 10.48
N ASP A 87 -3.77 -7.79 9.88
CA ASP A 87 -2.89 -6.64 9.83
C ASP A 87 -3.25 -5.65 8.71
N ILE A 88 -3.66 -6.14 7.54
CA ILE A 88 -3.81 -5.32 6.33
C ILE A 88 -5.27 -4.96 6.07
N ILE A 89 -6.19 -5.93 6.19
CA ILE A 89 -7.57 -5.82 5.71
C ILE A 89 -8.56 -5.55 6.84
N GLU A 90 -8.51 -6.32 7.91
CA GLU A 90 -9.42 -6.18 9.06
C GLU A 90 -9.51 -4.74 9.60
N PRO A 91 -8.40 -3.97 9.72
CA PRO A 91 -8.48 -2.61 10.23
C PRO A 91 -9.28 -1.68 9.31
N LEU A 92 -9.30 -1.94 8.00
CA LEU A 92 -10.03 -1.14 7.02
C LEU A 92 -11.55 -1.36 7.07
N GLY A 93 -12.02 -2.36 7.81
CA GLY A 93 -13.45 -2.69 7.92
C GLY A 93 -14.06 -3.29 6.66
N TRP A 94 -13.25 -3.75 5.70
CA TRP A 94 -13.75 -4.38 4.47
C TRP A 94 -14.08 -5.86 4.69
N PRO A 95 -15.25 -6.34 4.23
CA PRO A 95 -15.51 -7.77 4.10
C PRO A 95 -14.46 -8.44 3.19
N PRO A 96 -14.11 -9.73 3.41
CA PRO A 96 -13.08 -10.41 2.61
C PRO A 96 -13.29 -10.33 1.10
N LYS A 97 -14.54 -10.46 0.64
CA LYS A 97 -14.90 -10.39 -0.79
C LYS A 97 -14.66 -9.00 -1.37
N ASP A 98 -15.00 -7.96 -0.62
CA ASP A 98 -14.84 -6.56 -1.06
C ASP A 98 -13.35 -6.17 -1.07
N ALA A 99 -12.59 -6.64 -0.07
CA ALA A 99 -11.15 -6.48 -0.02
C ALA A 99 -10.45 -7.14 -1.22
N ALA A 100 -10.87 -8.36 -1.59
CA ALA A 100 -10.33 -9.06 -2.75
C ALA A 100 -10.64 -8.33 -4.06
N ALA A 101 -11.89 -7.89 -4.25
CA ALA A 101 -12.29 -7.12 -5.44
C ALA A 101 -11.51 -5.79 -5.55
N ARG A 102 -11.36 -5.06 -4.44
CA ARG A 102 -10.58 -3.82 -4.37
C ARG A 102 -9.10 -4.06 -4.69
N ALA A 103 -8.50 -5.09 -4.10
CA ALA A 103 -7.10 -5.41 -4.35
C ALA A 103 -6.86 -5.79 -5.83
N GLY A 104 -7.79 -6.51 -6.45
CA GLY A 104 -7.76 -6.80 -7.88
C GLY A 104 -7.78 -5.53 -8.73
N ALA A 105 -8.73 -4.64 -8.47
CA ALA A 105 -8.83 -3.38 -9.21
C ALA A 105 -7.61 -2.46 -9.01
N VAL A 106 -7.05 -2.40 -7.80
CA VAL A 106 -5.79 -1.68 -7.54
C VAL A 106 -4.63 -2.29 -8.32
N MET A 107 -4.54 -3.62 -8.43
CA MET A 107 -3.49 -4.26 -9.24
C MET A 107 -3.65 -3.93 -10.73
N GLU A 108 -4.86 -4.00 -11.28
CA GLU A 108 -5.13 -3.63 -12.67
C GLU A 108 -4.70 -2.18 -12.95
N GLU A 109 -5.03 -1.27 -12.04
CA GLU A 109 -4.67 0.14 -12.12
C GLU A 109 -3.14 0.36 -12.03
N ILE A 110 -2.42 -0.38 -11.16
CA ILE A 110 -0.95 -0.34 -11.13
C ILE A 110 -0.34 -0.84 -12.44
N LEU A 111 -0.90 -1.89 -13.05
CA LEU A 111 -0.40 -2.42 -14.32
C LEU A 111 -0.65 -1.45 -15.48
N ALA A 112 -1.83 -0.83 -15.52
CA ALA A 112 -2.19 0.16 -16.53
C ALA A 112 -1.40 1.46 -16.39
N ASN A 113 -1.14 1.91 -15.16
CA ASN A 113 -0.54 3.20 -14.84
C ASN A 113 0.67 3.07 -13.88
N TYR A 114 1.63 2.22 -14.23
CA TYR A 114 2.76 1.88 -13.36
C TYR A 114 3.61 3.09 -12.92
N HIS A 115 3.65 4.16 -13.71
CA HIS A 115 4.35 5.41 -13.34
C HIS A 115 3.68 6.16 -12.19
N TYR A 116 2.42 5.90 -11.86
CA TYR A 116 1.77 6.45 -10.66
C TYR A 116 2.11 5.67 -9.39
N PHE A 117 2.74 4.50 -9.51
CA PHE A 117 3.22 3.72 -8.37
C PHE A 117 4.55 4.28 -7.83
N GLN A 118 4.43 5.38 -7.09
CA GLN A 118 5.53 6.25 -6.64
C GLN A 118 6.27 5.69 -5.41
N ILE A 119 6.98 4.58 -5.59
CA ILE A 119 7.98 4.07 -4.64
C ILE A 119 9.37 4.24 -5.27
N GLN A 120 10.16 5.20 -4.79
CA GLN A 120 11.40 5.60 -5.45
C GLN A 120 12.49 6.07 -4.49
N THR A 121 13.69 6.30 -5.00
CA THR A 121 14.78 6.85 -4.19
C THR A 121 14.61 8.35 -3.98
N ILE A 122 15.22 8.88 -2.92
CA ILE A 122 15.25 10.32 -2.67
C ILE A 122 15.85 11.08 -3.86
N ASP A 123 16.93 10.58 -4.46
CA ASP A 123 17.56 11.23 -5.62
C ASP A 123 16.62 11.32 -6.83
N LYS A 124 15.87 10.24 -7.11
CA LYS A 124 14.89 10.22 -8.21
C LYS A 124 13.75 11.19 -7.95
N PHE A 125 13.30 11.28 -6.70
CA PHE A 125 12.26 12.23 -6.33
C PHE A 125 12.73 13.68 -6.50
N ILE A 126 13.92 14.02 -5.99
CA ILE A 126 14.47 15.38 -6.12
C ILE A 126 14.66 15.77 -7.59
N ASN A 127 15.20 14.87 -8.42
CA ASN A 127 15.36 15.11 -9.85
C ASN A 127 14.04 15.25 -10.62
N ALA A 128 12.91 14.80 -10.07
CA ALA A 128 11.60 14.94 -10.70
C ALA A 128 10.87 16.24 -10.30
N VAL A 129 11.33 16.91 -9.25
CA VAL A 129 10.77 18.19 -8.76
C VAL A 129 11.52 19.40 -9.34
N LEU A 130 12.82 19.23 -9.61
CA LEU A 130 13.67 20.20 -10.28
C LEU A 130 13.42 20.21 -11.80
#